data_AF-A0A952AP73-F1
#
_entry.id   AF-A0A952AP73-F1
#
_cell.length_a   1.000
_cell.length_b   1.000
_cell.length_c   1.000
_cell.angle_alpha   90.00
_cell.angle_beta   90.00
_cell.angle_gamma   90.00
#
_symmetry.space_group_name_H-M   'P 1'
#
loop_
_entity.id
_entity.type
_entity.pdbx_description
1 polymer ?
#
loop_
_entity_poly.entity_id
_entity_poly.type
_entity_poly.pdbx_seq_one_letter_code
_entity_poly.pdbx_strand_id
1 'polypeptide(L)'
;MKEVRVQATQLPFTFVPLRWLAMSAVCLALFAVATESYRSPTTFFDLTGFSSEAMVFLAVGLFFYCRAQFSPVLPRKMSRLLKKIILPVVLFITVSFSIIAALLEPNQLYSYTLINYQKVGVLAFGLSYIVLLDQSSERLTNHRQRIILWSAPLLFVFFLLMSLWPFDYLKEVVKEDNAVEWLQCIALIVSSIYAFLVGWTYRKKKQWILALLYFFVVFILIVIAADEISWGQRLLQVEAPATFKDGNLQGETNLHNFSLLHHLVGIGYICISGYALSSQFIIDYLTKKTTTKKAIVILSVLRVPWWLGGYFILPLIYNLIGLFFVAHPYSTWAEVTELFLYTGLFLIFFEKYLRQQQGEDSV
;
A
#
# COMPACT_ATOMS: atom_id res chain seq x y z
N MET A 1 -2.90 -6.20 -35.12
CA MET A 1 -3.20 -4.76 -35.25
C MET A 1 -4.61 -4.62 -35.85
N LYS A 2 -5.61 -4.49 -34.98
CA LYS A 2 -6.97 -4.00 -35.27
C LYS A 2 -7.45 -3.45 -33.94
N GLU A 3 -7.49 -2.13 -33.85
CA GLU A 3 -8.00 -1.40 -32.70
C GLU A 3 -9.44 -1.85 -32.44
N VAL A 4 -9.67 -2.57 -31.34
CA VAL A 4 -10.99 -2.54 -30.71
C VAL A 4 -11.06 -1.21 -29.99
N ARG A 5 -11.33 -0.16 -30.76
CA ARG A 5 -11.80 1.11 -30.26
C ARG A 5 -13.15 0.78 -29.61
N VAL A 6 -13.14 0.55 -28.30
CA VAL A 6 -14.37 0.45 -27.52
C VAL A 6 -15.06 1.79 -27.74
N GLN A 7 -16.03 1.80 -28.66
CA GLN A 7 -16.97 2.89 -28.81
C GLN A 7 -17.48 3.17 -27.41
N ALA A 8 -17.41 4.43 -26.99
CA ALA A 8 -18.09 4.90 -25.81
C ALA A 8 -19.57 4.54 -25.99
N THR A 9 -19.95 3.37 -25.50
CA THR A 9 -21.33 2.95 -25.38
C THR A 9 -22.01 4.03 -24.58
N GLN A 10 -23.08 4.57 -25.16
CA GLN A 10 -23.97 5.47 -24.46
C GLN A 10 -24.42 4.75 -23.19
N LEU A 11 -23.78 5.08 -22.07
CA LEU A 11 -24.16 4.57 -20.76
C LEU A 11 -25.61 4.99 -20.53
N PRO A 12 -26.48 4.09 -20.05
CA PRO A 12 -27.86 4.44 -19.72
C PRO A 12 -27.90 5.71 -18.88
N PHE A 13 -28.90 6.56 -19.10
CA PHE A 13 -29.12 7.84 -18.42
C PHE A 13 -29.01 7.76 -16.89
N THR A 14 -29.16 6.57 -16.31
CA THR A 14 -29.06 6.25 -14.88
C THR A 14 -27.65 6.34 -14.28
N PHE A 15 -26.57 6.31 -15.08
CA PHE A 15 -25.18 6.34 -14.57
C PHE A 15 -24.52 7.73 -14.58
N VAL A 16 -25.09 8.67 -15.34
CA VAL A 16 -24.68 10.09 -15.36
C VAL A 16 -24.88 10.81 -14.02
N PRO A 17 -25.93 10.54 -13.22
CA PRO A 17 -26.10 11.15 -11.90
C PRO A 17 -25.03 10.67 -10.91
N LEU A 18 -24.68 9.38 -10.95
CA LEU A 18 -23.79 8.77 -9.96
C LEU A 18 -22.35 9.31 -10.03
N ARG A 19 -21.85 9.61 -11.23
CA ARG A 19 -20.54 10.26 -11.41
C ARG A 19 -20.50 11.66 -10.80
N TRP A 20 -21.57 12.44 -10.95
CA TRP A 20 -21.65 13.80 -10.45
C TRP A 20 -21.86 13.81 -8.95
N LEU A 21 -22.64 12.86 -8.43
CA LEU A 21 -22.83 12.66 -6.99
C LEU A 21 -21.51 12.33 -6.28
N ALA A 22 -20.69 11.45 -6.84
CA ALA A 22 -19.37 11.14 -6.27
C ALA A 22 -18.43 12.35 -6.31
N MET A 23 -18.40 13.10 -7.41
CA MET A 23 -17.63 14.35 -7.49
C MET A 23 -18.13 15.40 -6.49
N SER A 24 -19.44 15.55 -6.33
CA SER A 24 -20.05 16.46 -5.36
C SER A 24 -19.73 16.05 -3.93
N ALA A 25 -19.75 14.75 -3.60
CA ALA A 25 -19.37 14.24 -2.28
C ALA A 25 -17.90 14.53 -1.97
N VAL A 26 -17.01 14.36 -2.94
CA VAL A 26 -15.60 14.74 -2.81
C VAL A 26 -15.42 16.24 -2.61
N CYS A 27 -16.07 17.06 -3.43
CA CYS A 27 -16.00 18.52 -3.28
C CYS A 27 -16.53 18.97 -1.92
N LEU A 28 -17.62 18.36 -1.43
CA LEU A 28 -18.21 18.66 -0.14
C LEU A 28 -17.29 18.23 1.02
N ALA A 29 -16.67 17.04 0.94
CA ALA A 29 -15.72 16.59 1.95
C ALA A 29 -14.45 17.45 1.99
N LEU A 30 -13.90 17.83 0.83
CA LEU A 30 -12.78 18.75 0.75
C LEU A 30 -13.15 20.15 1.26
N PHE A 31 -14.37 20.62 0.98
CA PHE A 31 -14.89 21.88 1.49
C PHE A 31 -15.03 21.82 3.02
N ALA A 32 -15.57 20.74 3.57
CA ALA A 32 -15.70 20.53 5.01
C ALA A 32 -14.33 20.60 5.71
N VAL A 33 -13.33 19.86 5.20
CA VAL A 33 -11.97 19.92 5.75
C VAL A 33 -11.34 21.30 5.57
N ALA A 34 -11.57 21.97 4.43
CA ALA A 34 -11.08 23.33 4.22
C ALA A 34 -11.70 24.32 5.22
N THR A 35 -12.99 24.18 5.55
CA THR A 35 -13.64 25.02 6.57
C THR A 35 -13.12 24.73 7.97
N GLU A 36 -12.96 23.46 8.36
CA GLU A 36 -12.40 23.10 9.66
C GLU A 36 -10.90 23.39 9.77
N SER A 37 -10.20 23.54 8.64
CA SER A 37 -8.81 23.95 8.63
C SER A 37 -8.62 25.40 9.08
N TYR A 38 -9.68 26.22 9.13
CA TYR A 38 -9.61 27.64 9.47
C TYR A 38 -10.57 28.02 10.60
N ARG A 39 -10.05 28.65 11.66
CA ARG A 39 -10.74 29.24 12.83
C ARG A 39 -11.50 28.30 13.77
N SER A 40 -12.09 27.21 13.30
CA SER A 40 -12.86 26.31 14.16
C SER A 40 -12.74 24.85 13.71
N PRO A 41 -11.96 24.03 14.42
CA PRO A 41 -11.59 22.68 14.00
C PRO A 41 -12.71 21.64 14.14
N THR A 42 -13.84 22.02 14.76
CA THR A 42 -14.98 21.14 15.03
C THR A 42 -16.26 21.58 14.34
N THR A 43 -16.29 22.69 13.59
CA THR A 43 -17.54 23.26 13.06
C THR A 43 -18.38 22.27 12.26
N PHE A 44 -17.72 21.41 11.47
CA PHE A 44 -18.42 20.43 10.66
C PHE A 44 -18.83 19.21 11.50
N PHE A 45 -17.98 18.80 12.45
CA PHE A 45 -18.35 17.80 13.45
C PHE A 45 -19.57 18.22 14.28
N ASP A 46 -19.59 19.45 14.79
CA ASP A 46 -20.68 20.00 15.61
C ASP A 46 -22.01 20.07 14.81
N LEU A 47 -21.93 20.29 13.49
CA LEU A 47 -23.09 20.37 12.61
C LEU A 47 -23.60 19.00 12.15
N THR A 48 -22.71 18.02 11.93
CA THR A 48 -23.06 16.75 11.27
C THR A 48 -22.91 15.51 12.14
N GLY A 49 -22.17 15.60 13.25
CA GLY A 49 -21.75 14.47 14.07
C GLY A 49 -20.63 13.63 13.45
N PHE A 50 -20.11 13.99 12.26
CA PHE A 50 -19.06 13.25 11.57
C PHE A 50 -17.77 14.05 11.50
N SER A 51 -16.62 13.38 11.66
CA SER A 51 -15.33 14.02 11.44
C SER A 51 -15.12 14.32 9.96
N SER A 52 -14.58 15.49 9.65
CA SER A 52 -14.33 15.88 8.26
C SER A 52 -13.26 15.00 7.60
N GLU A 53 -12.34 14.42 8.40
CA GLU A 53 -11.37 13.42 7.95
C GLU A 53 -12.07 12.16 7.45
N ALA A 54 -12.99 11.60 8.24
CA ALA A 54 -13.76 10.41 7.84
C ALA A 54 -14.56 10.67 6.56
N MET A 55 -15.12 11.87 6.40
CA MET A 55 -15.81 12.27 5.18
C MET A 55 -14.87 12.34 3.98
N VAL A 56 -13.64 12.85 4.13
CA VAL A 56 -12.64 12.84 3.04
C VAL A 56 -12.26 11.41 2.66
N PHE A 57 -12.01 10.52 3.62
CA PHE A 57 -11.72 9.11 3.33
C PHE A 57 -12.88 8.41 2.62
N LEU A 58 -14.11 8.60 3.08
CA LEU A 58 -15.31 8.05 2.45
C LEU A 58 -15.50 8.59 1.02
N ALA A 59 -15.34 9.90 0.83
CA ALA A 59 -15.50 10.52 -0.47
C ALA A 59 -14.40 10.09 -1.46
N VAL A 60 -13.16 9.96 -0.98
CA VAL A 60 -12.03 9.40 -1.73
C VAL A 60 -12.31 7.95 -2.16
N GLY A 61 -12.81 7.11 -1.25
CA GLY A 61 -13.20 5.73 -1.56
C GLY A 61 -14.35 5.64 -2.56
N LEU A 62 -15.38 6.48 -2.40
CA LEU A 62 -16.50 6.58 -3.34
C LEU A 62 -16.03 7.01 -4.73
N PHE A 63 -15.12 7.98 -4.80
CA PHE A 63 -14.56 8.44 -6.06
C PHE A 63 -13.72 7.37 -6.74
N PHE A 64 -12.93 6.59 -5.99
CA PHE A 64 -12.23 5.43 -6.53
C PHE A 64 -13.19 4.39 -7.12
N TYR A 65 -14.24 4.03 -6.37
CA TYR A 65 -15.26 3.10 -6.85
C TYR A 65 -15.91 3.60 -8.15
N CYS A 66 -16.34 4.87 -8.17
CA CYS A 66 -16.91 5.47 -9.36
C CYS A 66 -15.90 5.56 -10.50
N ARG A 67 -14.62 5.84 -10.21
CA ARG A 67 -13.53 5.86 -11.19
C ARG A 67 -13.31 4.51 -11.84
N ALA A 68 -13.35 3.43 -11.04
CA ALA A 68 -13.22 2.06 -11.50
C ALA A 68 -14.40 1.62 -12.39
N GLN A 69 -15.62 2.00 -12.02
CA GLN A 69 -16.83 1.57 -12.72
C GLN A 69 -17.17 2.42 -13.96
N PHE A 70 -16.99 3.74 -13.87
CA PHE A 70 -17.56 4.70 -14.85
C PHE A 70 -16.51 5.57 -15.54
N SER A 71 -15.24 5.43 -15.19
CA SER A 71 -14.15 6.31 -15.63
C SER A 71 -14.46 7.82 -15.66
N PRO A 72 -15.08 8.42 -14.61
CA PRO A 72 -15.22 9.87 -14.49
C PRO A 72 -13.86 10.55 -14.60
N VAL A 73 -13.83 11.63 -15.37
CA VAL A 73 -12.67 12.52 -15.51
C VAL A 73 -13.14 13.93 -15.15
N LEU A 74 -12.32 14.67 -14.42
CA LEU A 74 -12.62 16.05 -14.10
C LEU A 74 -12.65 16.89 -15.38
N PRO A 75 -13.49 17.95 -15.44
CA PRO A 75 -13.42 18.92 -16.53
C PRO A 75 -11.99 19.45 -16.71
N ARG A 76 -11.50 19.52 -17.96
CA ARG A 76 -10.10 19.87 -18.28
C ARG A 76 -9.60 21.18 -17.64
N LYS A 77 -10.49 22.17 -17.46
CA LYS A 77 -10.15 23.43 -16.78
C LYS A 77 -9.91 23.22 -15.28
N MET A 78 -10.79 22.47 -14.62
CA MET A 78 -10.70 22.13 -13.20
C MET A 78 -9.49 21.24 -12.91
N SER A 79 -9.27 20.21 -13.73
CA SER A 79 -8.07 19.36 -13.66
C SER A 79 -6.77 20.18 -13.72
N ARG A 80 -6.70 21.15 -14.65
CA ARG A 80 -5.53 22.04 -14.78
C ARG A 80 -5.34 22.96 -13.57
N LEU A 81 -6.42 23.58 -13.09
CA LEU A 81 -6.39 24.44 -11.91
C LEU A 81 -5.93 23.66 -10.67
N LEU A 82 -6.49 22.47 -10.47
CA LEU A 82 -6.16 21.57 -9.38
C LEU A 82 -4.68 21.18 -9.39
N LYS A 83 -4.19 20.68 -10.55
CA LYS A 83 -2.82 20.16 -10.70
C LYS A 83 -1.75 21.25 -10.66
N LYS A 84 -2.01 22.44 -11.21
CA LYS A 84 -1.00 23.49 -11.38
C LYS A 84 -1.00 24.54 -10.27
N ILE A 85 -2.11 24.72 -9.56
CA ILE A 85 -2.26 25.82 -8.59
C ILE A 85 -2.68 25.28 -7.23
N ILE A 86 -3.86 24.66 -7.13
CA ILE A 86 -4.44 24.30 -5.83
C ILE A 86 -3.55 23.29 -5.09
N LEU A 87 -3.21 22.16 -5.73
CA LEU A 87 -2.44 21.11 -5.09
C LEU A 87 -1.03 21.57 -4.68
N PRO A 88 -0.22 22.23 -5.53
CA PRO A 88 1.08 22.76 -5.12
C PRO A 88 1.01 23.74 -3.95
N VAL A 89 0.02 24.64 -3.94
CA VAL A 89 -0.16 25.62 -2.84
C VAL A 89 -0.52 24.91 -1.54
N VAL A 90 -1.48 23.97 -1.57
CA VAL A 90 -1.89 23.22 -0.38
C VAL A 90 -0.75 22.35 0.15
N LEU A 91 0.01 21.69 -0.72
CA LEU A 91 1.20 20.92 -0.33
C LEU A 91 2.27 21.83 0.28
N PHE A 92 2.53 23.00 -0.32
CA PHE A 92 3.49 23.97 0.22
C PHE A 92 3.08 24.42 1.62
N ILE A 93 1.82 24.83 1.81
CA ILE A 93 1.30 25.22 3.13
C ILE A 93 1.45 24.06 4.12
N THR A 94 1.05 22.84 3.73
CA THR A 94 1.15 21.65 4.58
C THR A 94 2.59 21.43 5.03
N VAL A 95 3.54 21.38 4.10
CA VAL A 95 4.96 21.14 4.42
C VAL A 95 5.53 22.26 5.27
N SER A 96 5.34 23.53 4.88
CA SER A 96 5.87 24.67 5.61
C SER A 96 5.31 24.76 7.03
N PHE A 97 4.00 24.61 7.20
CA PHE A 97 3.35 24.73 8.50
C PHE A 97 3.76 23.59 9.42
N SER A 98 4.03 22.43 8.86
CA SER A 98 4.45 21.27 9.63
C SER A 98 5.89 21.38 10.11
N ILE A 99 6.78 21.93 9.27
CA ILE A 99 8.13 22.30 9.69
C ILE A 99 8.07 23.36 10.80
N ILE A 100 7.22 24.36 10.68
CA ILE A 100 7.08 25.40 11.71
C ILE A 100 6.47 24.81 13.00
N ALA A 101 5.44 23.97 12.89
CA ALA A 101 4.84 23.28 14.04
C ALA A 101 5.87 22.42 14.78
N ALA A 102 6.88 21.90 14.07
CA ALA A 102 7.98 21.16 14.68
C ALA A 102 8.92 21.96 15.54
N LEU A 103 9.00 23.26 15.29
CA LEU A 103 9.87 24.17 16.00
C LEU A 103 9.15 24.92 17.13
N LEU A 104 7.84 24.71 17.28
CA LEU A 104 6.98 25.39 18.24
C LEU A 104 6.40 24.40 19.27
N GLU A 105 5.91 24.93 20.39
CA GLU A 105 5.17 24.11 21.35
C GLU A 105 3.81 23.67 20.76
N PRO A 106 3.22 22.57 21.29
CA PRO A 106 1.93 22.08 20.81
C PRO A 106 0.87 23.18 20.80
N ASN A 107 0.07 23.24 19.72
CA ASN A 107 -1.00 24.22 19.49
C ASN A 107 -0.57 25.69 19.32
N GLN A 108 0.71 26.05 19.49
CA GLN A 108 1.14 27.44 19.28
C GLN A 108 0.94 27.90 17.83
N LEU A 109 1.27 27.06 16.84
CA LEU A 109 1.04 27.40 15.44
C LEU A 109 -0.43 27.73 15.16
N TYR A 110 -1.35 26.94 15.72
CA TYR A 110 -2.78 27.18 15.61
C TYR A 110 -3.17 28.50 16.28
N SER A 111 -2.61 28.81 17.45
CA SER A 111 -2.89 30.09 18.14
C SER A 111 -2.49 31.32 17.32
N TYR A 112 -1.42 31.24 16.53
CA TYR A 112 -0.93 32.36 15.72
C TYR A 112 -1.62 32.47 14.36
N THR A 113 -1.88 31.32 13.72
CA THR A 113 -2.36 31.29 12.34
C THR A 113 -3.87 31.05 12.23
N LEU A 114 -4.48 30.54 13.30
CA LEU A 114 -5.84 29.97 13.31
C LEU A 114 -6.03 28.84 12.28
N ILE A 115 -4.94 28.23 11.84
CA ILE A 115 -4.94 27.16 10.84
C ILE A 115 -4.61 25.84 11.50
N ASN A 116 -5.51 24.87 11.36
CA ASN A 116 -5.26 23.50 11.77
C ASN A 116 -4.46 22.79 10.66
N TYR A 117 -3.14 22.78 10.79
CA TYR A 117 -2.24 22.22 9.79
C TYR A 117 -2.45 20.70 9.54
N GLN A 118 -2.94 19.95 10.53
CA GLN A 118 -3.27 18.53 10.36
C GLN A 118 -4.44 18.36 9.40
N LYS A 119 -5.51 19.18 9.54
CA LYS A 119 -6.64 19.22 8.60
C LYS A 119 -6.19 19.65 7.19
N VAL A 120 -5.27 20.61 7.08
CA VAL A 120 -4.67 20.98 5.78
C VAL A 120 -3.91 19.80 5.17
N GLY A 121 -3.22 18.97 5.97
CA GLY A 121 -2.59 17.74 5.52
C GLY A 121 -3.59 16.71 4.96
N VAL A 122 -4.73 16.52 5.63
CA VAL A 122 -5.82 15.66 5.13
C VAL A 122 -6.39 16.18 3.80
N LEU A 123 -6.53 17.52 3.67
CA LEU A 123 -6.92 18.16 2.42
C LEU A 123 -5.88 17.89 1.31
N ALA A 124 -4.59 18.05 1.62
CA ALA A 124 -3.49 17.79 0.68
C ALA A 124 -3.51 16.34 0.19
N PHE A 125 -3.76 15.38 1.08
CA PHE A 125 -3.90 13.97 0.77
C PHE A 125 -5.07 13.71 -0.19
N GLY A 126 -6.27 14.19 0.16
CA GLY A 126 -7.46 14.03 -0.68
C GLY A 126 -7.28 14.63 -2.08
N LEU A 127 -6.72 15.84 -2.18
CA LEU A 127 -6.44 16.50 -3.45
C LEU A 127 -5.39 15.74 -4.29
N SER A 128 -4.33 15.23 -3.64
CA SER A 128 -3.30 14.42 -4.30
C SER A 128 -3.90 13.16 -4.91
N TYR A 129 -4.76 12.48 -4.15
CA TYR A 129 -5.45 11.27 -4.59
C TYR A 129 -6.35 11.51 -5.80
N ILE A 130 -7.14 12.58 -5.77
CA ILE A 130 -8.01 12.98 -6.89
C ILE A 130 -7.17 13.28 -8.13
N VAL A 131 -6.06 14.00 -8.00
CA VAL A 131 -5.14 14.30 -9.11
C VAL A 131 -4.56 13.03 -9.73
N LEU A 132 -4.23 12.03 -8.91
CA LEU A 132 -3.73 10.73 -9.37
C LEU A 132 -4.81 9.97 -10.16
N LEU A 133 -6.04 9.94 -9.67
CA LEU A 133 -7.15 9.25 -10.32
C LEU A 133 -7.72 9.98 -11.55
N ASP A 134 -7.55 11.30 -11.61
CA ASP A 134 -7.90 12.15 -12.75
C ASP A 134 -6.89 12.04 -13.92
N GLN A 135 -6.16 10.93 -14.00
CA GLN A 135 -5.41 10.56 -15.19
C GLN A 135 -6.28 9.69 -16.10
N SER A 136 -6.10 9.81 -17.42
CA SER A 136 -6.80 8.93 -18.36
C SER A 136 -6.43 7.47 -18.07
N SER A 137 -7.42 6.58 -18.17
CA SER A 137 -7.19 5.14 -17.95
C SER A 137 -6.06 4.62 -18.83
N GLU A 138 -5.97 5.11 -20.07
CA GLU A 138 -4.90 4.81 -21.02
C GLU A 138 -3.51 5.26 -20.54
N ARG A 139 -3.41 6.42 -19.89
CA ARG A 139 -2.13 6.90 -19.35
C ARG A 139 -1.69 6.07 -18.15
N LEU A 140 -2.64 5.72 -17.27
CA LEU A 140 -2.41 4.84 -16.12
C LEU A 140 -1.93 3.46 -16.57
N THR A 141 -2.54 2.86 -17.60
CA THR A 141 -2.12 1.57 -18.16
C THR A 141 -0.75 1.66 -18.83
N ASN A 142 -0.52 2.68 -19.67
CA ASN A 142 0.72 2.82 -20.42
C ASN A 142 1.93 3.12 -19.52
N HIS A 143 1.71 3.73 -18.36
CA HIS A 143 2.76 4.07 -17.40
C HIS A 143 2.72 3.22 -16.12
N ARG A 144 1.88 2.17 -16.07
CA ARG A 144 1.64 1.35 -14.88
C ARG A 144 2.94 0.91 -14.19
N GLN A 145 3.87 0.37 -14.96
CA GLN A 145 5.16 -0.12 -14.45
C GLN A 145 5.97 1.00 -13.79
N ARG A 146 6.02 2.20 -14.41
CA ARG A 146 6.73 3.36 -13.86
C ARG A 146 6.03 3.88 -12.60
N ILE A 147 4.69 3.94 -12.62
CA ILE A 147 3.91 4.38 -11.46
C ILE A 147 4.18 3.46 -10.26
N ILE A 148 4.15 2.15 -10.46
CA ILE A 148 4.41 1.17 -9.40
C ILE A 148 5.87 1.28 -8.93
N LEU A 149 6.84 1.38 -9.84
CA LEU A 149 8.24 1.56 -9.47
C LEU A 149 8.46 2.79 -8.57
N TRP A 150 7.87 3.93 -8.93
CA TRP A 150 8.02 5.18 -8.18
C TRP A 150 7.15 5.22 -6.91
N SER A 151 6.14 4.36 -6.79
CA SER A 151 5.30 4.32 -5.58
C SER A 151 6.07 3.87 -4.33
N ALA A 152 7.03 2.94 -4.45
CA ALA A 152 7.86 2.50 -3.32
C ALA A 152 8.74 3.63 -2.72
N PRO A 153 9.58 4.37 -3.48
CA PRO A 153 10.35 5.47 -2.92
C PRO A 153 9.46 6.61 -2.41
N LEU A 154 8.29 6.86 -3.03
CA LEU A 154 7.33 7.83 -2.51
C LEU A 154 6.75 7.40 -1.16
N LEU A 155 6.40 6.12 -1.01
CA LEU A 155 5.96 5.54 0.26
C LEU A 155 7.06 5.63 1.32
N PHE A 156 8.32 5.44 0.92
CA PHE A 156 9.46 5.56 1.84
C PHE A 156 9.63 6.99 2.32
N VAL A 157 9.58 7.96 1.41
CA VAL A 157 9.59 9.38 1.76
C VAL A 157 8.41 9.74 2.67
N PHE A 158 7.23 9.18 2.42
CA PHE A 158 6.07 9.37 3.29
C PHE A 158 6.33 8.90 4.73
N PHE A 159 6.81 7.66 4.92
CA PHE A 159 7.14 7.15 6.26
C PHE A 159 8.34 7.87 6.90
N LEU A 160 9.32 8.30 6.09
CA LEU A 160 10.44 9.13 6.56
C LEU A 160 9.96 10.50 7.05
N LEU A 161 9.04 11.13 6.33
CA LEU A 161 8.44 12.39 6.79
C LEU A 161 7.64 12.19 8.07
N MET A 162 6.91 11.07 8.22
CA MET A 162 6.24 10.72 9.48
C MET A 162 7.22 10.48 10.63
N SER A 163 8.39 9.87 10.36
CA SER A 163 9.40 9.64 11.39
C SER A 163 10.11 10.90 11.84
N LEU A 164 10.24 11.87 10.93
CA LEU A 164 10.86 13.18 11.19
C LEU A 164 9.84 14.20 11.72
N TRP A 165 8.55 13.86 11.70
CA TRP A 165 7.48 14.73 12.18
C TRP A 165 7.52 14.83 13.70
N PRO A 166 7.19 16.00 14.27
CA PRO A 166 6.96 16.15 15.71
C PRO A 166 5.95 15.12 16.19
N PHE A 167 6.06 14.69 17.45
CA PHE A 167 5.14 13.75 18.11
C PHE A 167 5.32 12.26 17.80
N ASP A 168 6.43 11.83 17.17
CA ASP A 168 6.70 10.39 16.98
C ASP A 168 5.53 9.66 16.27
N TYR A 169 4.81 10.34 15.37
CA TYR A 169 3.57 9.84 14.74
C TYR A 169 3.78 8.50 14.03
N LEU A 170 4.99 8.25 13.52
CA LEU A 170 5.36 6.93 13.01
C LEU A 170 5.17 5.85 14.08
N LYS A 171 5.66 6.04 15.30
CA LYS A 171 5.52 5.09 16.41
C LYS A 171 4.06 4.82 16.75
N GLU A 172 3.17 5.81 16.61
CA GLU A 172 1.74 5.60 16.88
C GLU A 172 1.08 4.72 15.82
N VAL A 173 1.38 4.95 14.55
CA VAL A 173 0.77 4.23 13.42
C VAL A 173 1.34 2.81 13.24
N VAL A 174 2.56 2.60 13.74
CA VAL A 174 3.32 1.34 13.72
C VAL A 174 3.13 0.51 15.00
N LYS A 175 2.45 1.04 16.03
CA LYS A 175 2.12 0.23 17.22
C LYS A 175 1.25 -0.97 16.84
N GLU A 176 1.34 -2.03 17.64
CA GLU A 176 0.40 -3.15 17.59
C GLU A 176 -1.06 -2.66 17.60
N ASP A 177 -1.93 -3.42 16.95
CA ASP A 177 -3.34 -3.18 16.66
C ASP A 177 -3.64 -1.90 15.86
N ASN A 178 -2.65 -1.28 15.21
CA ASN A 178 -2.84 -0.06 14.42
C ASN A 178 -2.85 -0.30 12.90
N ALA A 179 -3.00 0.80 12.16
CA ALA A 179 -3.28 0.77 10.73
C ALA A 179 -2.23 0.01 9.90
N VAL A 180 -0.94 0.05 10.26
CA VAL A 180 0.11 -0.64 9.49
C VAL A 180 -0.04 -2.15 9.57
N GLU A 181 -0.31 -2.69 10.76
CA GLU A 181 -0.56 -4.11 11.00
C GLU A 181 -1.78 -4.63 10.23
N TRP A 182 -2.89 -3.90 10.31
CA TRP A 182 -4.07 -4.21 9.51
C TRP A 182 -3.79 -4.16 8.00
N LEU A 183 -2.97 -3.21 7.53
CA LEU A 183 -2.58 -3.14 6.12
C LEU A 183 -1.68 -4.31 5.70
N GLN A 184 -0.75 -4.74 6.55
CA GLN A 184 0.09 -5.93 6.35
C GLN A 184 -0.80 -7.18 6.24
N CYS A 185 -1.69 -7.40 7.21
CA CYS A 185 -2.63 -8.52 7.22
C CYS A 185 -3.51 -8.53 5.95
N ILE A 186 -4.09 -7.39 5.57
CA ILE A 186 -4.88 -7.24 4.34
C ILE A 186 -4.03 -7.58 3.11
N ALA A 187 -2.80 -7.05 3.02
CA ALA A 187 -1.92 -7.31 1.89
C ALA A 187 -1.62 -8.82 1.75
N LEU A 188 -1.37 -9.51 2.86
CA LEU A 188 -1.11 -10.96 2.88
C LEU A 188 -2.36 -11.79 2.53
N ILE A 189 -3.54 -11.45 3.08
CA ILE A 189 -4.80 -12.11 2.74
C ILE A 189 -5.10 -11.96 1.26
N VAL A 190 -5.02 -10.74 0.72
CA VAL A 190 -5.25 -10.48 -0.71
C VAL A 190 -4.20 -11.19 -1.58
N SER A 191 -2.94 -11.24 -1.15
CA SER A 191 -1.89 -12.03 -1.80
C SER A 191 -2.26 -13.51 -1.87
N SER A 192 -2.78 -14.07 -0.78
CA SER A 192 -3.19 -15.48 -0.71
C SER A 192 -4.35 -15.77 -1.68
N ILE A 193 -5.30 -14.84 -1.83
CA ILE A 193 -6.40 -14.98 -2.79
C ILE A 193 -5.86 -15.04 -4.22
N TYR A 194 -4.98 -14.11 -4.61
CA TYR A 194 -4.40 -14.13 -5.96
C TYR A 194 -3.51 -15.34 -6.20
N ALA A 195 -2.70 -15.74 -5.23
CA ALA A 195 -1.89 -16.97 -5.31
C ALA A 195 -2.78 -18.22 -5.49
N PHE A 196 -3.92 -18.29 -4.80
CA PHE A 196 -4.89 -19.36 -4.95
C PHE A 196 -5.51 -19.37 -6.35
N LEU A 197 -5.94 -18.21 -6.87
CA LEU A 197 -6.49 -18.09 -8.22
C LEU A 197 -5.48 -18.51 -9.30
N VAL A 198 -4.20 -18.15 -9.11
CA VAL A 198 -3.10 -18.55 -9.99
C VAL A 198 -2.86 -20.07 -9.93
N GLY A 199 -2.79 -20.63 -8.72
CA GLY A 199 -2.66 -22.09 -8.51
C GLY A 199 -3.85 -22.87 -9.09
N TRP A 200 -5.06 -22.36 -8.97
CA TRP A 200 -6.27 -22.95 -9.52
C TRP A 200 -6.26 -23.00 -11.06
N THR A 201 -5.75 -21.95 -11.70
CA THR A 201 -5.56 -21.93 -13.15
C THR A 201 -4.53 -22.96 -13.60
N TYR A 202 -3.41 -23.11 -12.88
CA TYR A 202 -2.43 -24.17 -13.16
C TYR A 202 -3.01 -25.58 -12.98
N ARG A 203 -3.84 -25.77 -11.95
CA ARG A 203 -4.58 -27.03 -11.73
C ARG A 203 -5.48 -27.35 -12.93
N LYS A 204 -6.25 -26.38 -13.43
CA LYS A 204 -7.10 -26.56 -14.62
C LYS A 204 -6.28 -26.91 -15.87
N LYS A 205 -5.08 -26.35 -16.01
CA LYS A 205 -4.12 -26.66 -17.08
C LYS A 205 -3.35 -27.98 -16.85
N LYS A 206 -3.70 -28.79 -15.84
CA LYS A 206 -3.03 -30.05 -15.44
C LYS A 206 -1.55 -29.88 -15.07
N GLN A 207 -1.13 -28.67 -14.68
CA GLN A 207 0.22 -28.37 -14.20
C GLN A 207 0.29 -28.54 -12.67
N TRP A 208 0.15 -29.78 -12.21
CA TRP A 208 -0.06 -30.12 -10.79
C TRP A 208 1.06 -29.66 -9.86
N ILE A 209 2.32 -29.74 -10.30
CA ILE A 209 3.46 -29.30 -9.48
C ILE A 209 3.38 -27.80 -9.20
N LEU A 210 3.10 -26.98 -10.23
CA LEU A 210 2.93 -25.54 -10.06
C LEU A 210 1.72 -25.23 -9.18
N ALA A 211 0.59 -25.92 -9.39
CA ALA A 211 -0.60 -25.76 -8.56
C ALA A 211 -0.29 -26.05 -7.08
N LEU A 212 0.43 -27.14 -6.78
CA LEU A 212 0.82 -27.50 -5.41
C LEU A 212 1.75 -26.46 -4.78
N LEU A 213 2.72 -25.95 -5.53
CA LEU A 213 3.60 -24.88 -5.05
C LEU A 213 2.80 -23.62 -4.70
N TYR A 214 1.85 -23.20 -5.54
CA TYR A 214 1.00 -22.05 -5.24
C TYR A 214 0.09 -22.30 -4.03
N PHE A 215 -0.51 -23.49 -3.88
CA PHE A 215 -1.31 -23.80 -2.70
C PHE A 215 -0.48 -23.85 -1.41
N PHE A 216 0.78 -24.30 -1.50
CA PHE A 216 1.71 -24.22 -0.38
C PHE A 216 2.04 -22.76 -0.02
N VAL A 217 2.26 -21.90 -1.02
CA VAL A 217 2.43 -20.45 -0.81
C VAL A 217 1.18 -19.83 -0.18
N VAL A 218 -0.03 -20.20 -0.61
CA VAL A 218 -1.28 -19.74 0.00
C VAL A 218 -1.33 -20.08 1.48
N PHE A 219 -0.98 -21.32 1.84
CA PHE A 219 -0.93 -21.76 3.23
C PHE A 219 0.05 -20.90 4.05
N ILE A 220 1.28 -20.68 3.54
CA ILE A 220 2.28 -19.83 4.22
C ILE A 220 1.75 -18.40 4.41
N LEU A 221 1.18 -17.79 3.36
CA LEU A 221 0.67 -16.41 3.44
C LEU A 221 -0.46 -16.26 4.46
N ILE A 222 -1.34 -17.26 4.58
CA ILE A 222 -2.42 -17.25 5.59
C ILE A 222 -1.85 -17.38 7.00
N VAL A 223 -0.86 -18.25 7.19
CA VAL A 223 -0.21 -18.41 8.51
C VAL A 223 0.47 -17.11 8.93
N ILE A 224 1.21 -16.45 8.03
CA ILE A 224 1.83 -15.15 8.30
C ILE A 224 0.73 -14.12 8.58
N ALA A 225 -0.30 -14.00 7.74
CA ALA A 225 -1.37 -13.01 7.94
C ALA A 225 -2.11 -13.16 9.27
N ALA A 226 -2.22 -14.39 9.75
CA ALA A 226 -2.83 -14.68 11.03
C ALA A 226 -1.87 -14.25 12.17
N ASP A 227 -0.58 -14.57 12.05
CA ASP A 227 0.47 -14.16 13.00
C ASP A 227 0.57 -12.63 13.15
N GLU A 228 0.41 -11.88 12.04
CA GLU A 228 0.32 -10.41 11.98
C GLU A 228 -0.93 -9.81 12.65
N ILE A 229 -1.80 -10.58 13.29
CA ILE A 229 -2.93 -10.02 14.08
C ILE A 229 -3.09 -10.77 15.40
N SER A 230 -2.04 -11.47 15.86
CA SER A 230 -2.04 -12.22 17.11
C SER A 230 -3.24 -13.16 17.28
N TRP A 231 -3.72 -13.75 16.17
CA TRP A 231 -4.95 -14.55 16.12
C TRP A 231 -4.98 -15.68 17.16
N GLY A 232 -3.82 -16.30 17.43
CA GLY A 232 -3.68 -17.38 18.41
C GLY A 232 -3.97 -16.93 19.84
N GLN A 233 -3.53 -15.72 20.21
CA GLN A 233 -3.83 -15.13 21.53
C GLN A 233 -5.31 -14.78 21.65
N ARG A 234 -5.86 -14.18 20.59
CA ARG A 234 -7.28 -13.78 20.56
C ARG A 234 -8.22 -14.98 20.62
N LEU A 235 -7.89 -16.06 19.92
CA LEU A 235 -8.71 -17.27 19.88
C LEU A 235 -8.57 -18.11 21.15
N LEU A 236 -7.36 -18.22 21.72
CA LEU A 236 -7.09 -19.07 22.87
C LEU A 236 -7.23 -18.34 24.22
N GLN A 237 -7.41 -17.01 24.22
CA GLN A 237 -7.49 -16.14 25.41
C GLN A 237 -6.35 -16.38 26.41
N VAL A 238 -5.17 -16.77 25.92
CA VAL A 238 -3.99 -17.02 26.74
C VAL A 238 -3.22 -15.70 26.85
N GLU A 239 -3.10 -15.16 28.07
CA GLU A 239 -2.18 -14.07 28.36
C GLU A 239 -0.73 -14.54 28.13
N ALA A 240 0.11 -13.69 27.55
CA ALA A 240 1.52 -14.00 27.32
C ALA A 240 2.19 -14.43 28.65
N PRO A 241 2.72 -15.67 28.77
CA PRO A 241 3.26 -16.16 30.04
C PRO A 241 4.42 -15.30 30.56
N ALA A 242 4.64 -15.22 31.87
CA ALA A 242 5.66 -14.36 32.47
C ALA A 242 7.09 -14.61 31.96
N THR A 243 7.42 -15.82 31.51
CA THR A 243 8.69 -16.19 30.85
C THR A 243 8.86 -15.59 29.44
N PHE A 244 7.81 -15.02 28.84
CA PHE A 244 7.88 -14.31 27.56
C PHE A 244 8.32 -12.85 27.73
N LYS A 245 8.23 -12.25 28.92
CA LYS A 245 8.58 -10.83 29.12
C LYS A 245 10.08 -10.50 28.95
N ASP A 246 10.97 -11.48 29.16
CA ASP A 246 12.42 -11.25 29.09
C ASP A 246 12.99 -11.32 27.65
N GLY A 247 12.17 -11.66 26.65
CA GLY A 247 12.59 -11.75 25.25
C GLY A 247 11.58 -11.21 24.22
N ASN A 248 10.48 -10.63 24.68
CA ASN A 248 9.39 -10.15 23.86
C ASN A 248 9.43 -8.62 23.78
N LEU A 249 9.83 -8.09 22.63
CA LEU A 249 10.03 -6.65 22.43
C LEU A 249 8.70 -5.87 22.42
N GLN A 250 7.56 -6.53 22.19
CA GLN A 250 6.25 -5.88 22.07
C GLN A 250 5.18 -6.39 23.06
N GLY A 251 5.30 -7.61 23.59
CA GLY A 251 4.41 -8.13 24.64
C GLY A 251 3.41 -9.20 24.18
N GLU A 252 3.46 -9.59 22.90
CA GLU A 252 2.58 -10.57 22.26
C GLU A 252 3.20 -11.97 22.05
N THR A 253 2.39 -13.00 21.85
CA THR A 253 2.86 -14.37 21.53
C THR A 253 2.93 -14.62 20.02
N ASN A 254 3.07 -13.58 19.21
CA ASN A 254 3.32 -13.74 17.77
C ASN A 254 4.59 -14.54 17.57
N LEU A 255 4.56 -15.48 16.62
CA LEU A 255 5.67 -16.39 16.37
C LEU A 255 6.92 -15.62 15.97
N HIS A 256 6.79 -14.49 15.27
CA HIS A 256 7.91 -13.62 14.90
C HIS A 256 8.47 -12.76 16.07
N ASN A 257 7.79 -12.69 17.21
CA ASN A 257 8.26 -12.01 18.43
C ASN A 257 9.10 -12.90 19.36
N PHE A 258 9.19 -14.20 19.05
CA PHE A 258 10.10 -15.10 19.75
C PHE A 258 11.52 -14.94 19.20
N SER A 259 12.50 -14.61 20.04
CA SER A 259 13.87 -14.24 19.63
C SER A 259 14.52 -15.17 18.59
N LEU A 260 14.37 -16.49 18.72
CA LEU A 260 14.89 -17.46 17.75
C LEU A 260 14.17 -17.38 16.39
N LEU A 261 12.84 -17.22 16.41
CA LEU A 261 12.02 -17.17 15.20
C LEU A 261 12.13 -15.79 14.53
N HIS A 262 12.30 -14.71 15.30
CA HIS A 262 12.56 -13.36 14.79
C HIS A 262 13.77 -13.33 13.85
N HIS A 263 14.88 -13.96 14.24
CA HIS A 263 16.07 -14.06 13.39
C HIS A 263 15.82 -14.88 12.11
N LEU A 264 15.06 -15.97 12.20
CA LEU A 264 14.72 -16.80 11.03
C LEU A 264 13.79 -16.06 10.06
N VAL A 265 12.84 -15.28 10.58
CA VAL A 265 11.95 -14.42 9.80
C VAL A 265 12.76 -13.35 9.07
N GLY A 266 13.69 -12.68 9.76
CA GLY A 266 14.59 -11.71 9.13
C GLY A 266 15.45 -12.32 8.02
N ILE A 267 15.99 -13.53 8.22
CA ILE A 267 16.69 -14.29 7.16
C ILE A 267 15.74 -14.59 5.99
N GLY A 268 14.49 -14.98 6.27
CA GLY A 268 13.45 -15.19 5.27
C GLY A 268 13.21 -13.93 4.43
N TYR A 269 13.09 -12.76 5.06
CA TYR A 269 12.93 -11.47 4.38
C TYR A 269 14.13 -11.11 3.51
N ILE A 270 15.35 -11.41 3.96
CA ILE A 270 16.57 -11.25 3.15
C ILE A 270 16.52 -12.16 1.92
N CYS A 271 16.18 -13.44 2.09
CA CYS A 271 16.10 -14.40 1.00
C CYS A 271 15.04 -14.00 -0.04
N ILE A 272 13.83 -13.62 0.40
CA ILE A 272 12.75 -13.19 -0.49
C ILE A 272 13.15 -11.92 -1.24
N SER A 273 13.68 -10.92 -0.53
CA SER A 273 14.03 -9.64 -1.11
C SER A 273 15.23 -9.74 -2.06
N GLY A 274 16.27 -10.47 -1.65
CA GLY A 274 17.43 -10.76 -2.48
C GLY A 274 17.04 -11.54 -3.74
N TYR A 275 16.14 -12.52 -3.62
CA TYR A 275 15.58 -13.23 -4.77
C TYR A 275 14.79 -12.28 -5.68
N ALA A 276 13.88 -11.48 -5.15
CA ALA A 276 13.07 -10.56 -5.94
C ALA A 276 13.92 -9.61 -6.80
N LEU A 277 14.98 -9.04 -6.21
CA LEU A 277 15.90 -8.11 -6.87
C LEU A 277 16.82 -8.78 -7.90
N SER A 278 17.21 -10.04 -7.67
CA SER A 278 18.15 -10.77 -8.54
C SER A 278 17.47 -11.66 -9.58
N SER A 279 16.20 -12.02 -9.38
CA SER A 279 15.48 -13.03 -10.17
C SER A 279 15.50 -12.72 -11.66
N GLN A 280 15.33 -11.45 -12.06
CA GLN A 280 15.37 -11.03 -13.46
C GLN A 280 16.68 -11.45 -14.14
N PHE A 281 17.82 -11.13 -13.52
CA PHE A 281 19.14 -11.44 -14.06
C PHE A 281 19.43 -12.94 -14.04
N ILE A 282 19.11 -13.61 -12.93
CA ILE A 282 19.31 -15.06 -12.77
C ILE A 282 18.49 -15.81 -13.83
N ILE A 283 17.22 -15.46 -13.99
CA ILE A 283 16.31 -16.14 -14.92
C ILE A 283 16.68 -15.82 -16.36
N ASP A 284 17.08 -14.60 -16.69
CA ASP A 284 17.56 -14.25 -18.04
C ASP A 284 18.81 -15.06 -18.40
N TYR A 285 19.73 -15.24 -17.45
CA TYR A 285 20.90 -16.09 -17.62
C TYR A 285 20.55 -17.57 -17.80
N LEU A 286 19.70 -18.13 -16.93
CA LEU A 286 19.28 -19.54 -16.98
C LEU A 286 18.47 -19.85 -18.25
N THR A 287 17.60 -18.92 -18.66
CA THR A 287 16.77 -19.06 -19.87
C THR A 287 17.65 -19.10 -21.13
N LYS A 288 18.75 -18.34 -21.18
CA LYS A 288 19.72 -18.41 -22.29
C LYS A 288 20.46 -19.75 -22.37
N LYS A 289 20.63 -20.44 -21.23
CA LYS A 289 21.36 -21.72 -21.14
C LYS A 289 20.51 -22.95 -21.43
N THR A 290 19.18 -22.82 -21.50
CA THR A 290 18.28 -23.95 -21.74
C THR A 290 17.51 -23.77 -23.03
N THR A 291 17.34 -24.86 -23.78
CA THR A 291 16.48 -24.94 -24.96
C THR A 291 15.14 -25.62 -24.66
N THR A 292 14.96 -26.13 -23.42
CA THR A 292 13.78 -26.89 -23.05
C THR A 292 12.60 -25.97 -22.78
N LYS A 293 11.58 -26.01 -23.64
CA LYS A 293 10.36 -25.18 -23.52
C LYS A 293 9.71 -25.25 -22.12
N LYS A 294 9.60 -26.45 -21.53
CA LYS A 294 9.05 -26.62 -20.17
C LYS A 294 9.87 -25.88 -19.10
N ALA A 295 11.20 -25.90 -19.20
CA ALA A 295 12.08 -25.22 -18.26
C ALA A 295 11.96 -23.70 -18.38
N ILE A 296 11.90 -23.18 -19.63
CA ILE A 296 11.70 -21.75 -19.89
C ILE A 296 10.40 -21.24 -19.27
N VAL A 297 9.33 -22.02 -19.35
CA VAL A 297 8.02 -21.66 -18.78
C VAL A 297 8.07 -21.66 -17.25
N ILE A 298 8.70 -22.65 -16.63
CA ILE A 298 8.87 -22.66 -15.16
C ILE A 298 9.70 -21.44 -14.73
N LEU A 299 10.79 -21.15 -15.45
CA LEU A 299 11.63 -19.99 -15.18
C LEU A 299 10.88 -18.66 -15.37
N SER A 300 10.00 -18.54 -16.37
CA SER A 300 9.20 -17.32 -16.56
C SER A 300 8.18 -17.12 -15.43
N VAL A 301 7.61 -18.20 -14.90
CA VAL A 301 6.72 -18.15 -13.72
C VAL A 301 7.45 -17.72 -12.47
N LEU A 302 8.73 -18.05 -12.33
CA LEU A 302 9.56 -17.66 -11.19
C LEU A 302 10.04 -16.20 -11.27
N ARG A 303 9.96 -15.55 -12.44
CA ARG A 303 10.45 -14.18 -12.62
C ARG A 303 9.66 -13.17 -11.80
N VAL A 304 10.37 -12.32 -11.06
CA VAL A 304 9.83 -11.10 -10.47
C VAL A 304 10.14 -9.93 -11.43
N PRO A 305 9.13 -9.17 -11.88
CA PRO A 305 9.36 -8.01 -12.73
C PRO A 305 10.22 -6.94 -12.04
N TRP A 306 11.23 -6.42 -12.75
CA TRP A 306 12.18 -5.43 -12.22
C TRP A 306 11.51 -4.17 -11.64
N TRP A 307 10.37 -3.76 -12.18
CA TRP A 307 9.63 -2.57 -11.73
C TRP A 307 8.96 -2.74 -10.36
N LEU A 308 8.94 -3.96 -9.80
CA LEU A 308 8.56 -4.23 -8.40
C LEU A 308 9.72 -4.13 -7.43
N GLY A 309 10.96 -4.04 -7.92
CA GLY A 309 12.17 -4.10 -7.08
C GLY A 309 12.20 -3.07 -5.96
N GLY A 310 11.61 -1.88 -6.15
CA GLY A 310 11.57 -0.83 -5.13
C GLY A 310 10.98 -1.28 -3.79
N TYR A 311 10.03 -2.21 -3.79
CA TYR A 311 9.41 -2.76 -2.58
C TYR A 311 10.31 -3.71 -1.79
N PHE A 312 11.38 -4.23 -2.40
CA PHE A 312 12.28 -5.22 -1.80
C PHE A 312 13.64 -4.63 -1.39
N ILE A 313 13.93 -3.39 -1.75
CA ILE A 313 15.21 -2.73 -1.37
C ILE A 313 15.23 -2.43 0.14
N LEU A 314 14.18 -1.79 0.65
CA LEU A 314 14.12 -1.38 2.05
C LEU A 314 14.12 -2.59 3.02
N PRO A 315 13.30 -3.64 2.81
CA PRO A 315 13.34 -4.83 3.68
C PRO A 315 14.68 -5.55 3.62
N LEU A 316 15.32 -5.61 2.45
CA LEU A 316 16.66 -6.21 2.33
C LEU A 316 17.70 -5.45 3.16
N ILE A 317 17.77 -4.12 2.99
CA ILE A 317 18.75 -3.30 3.71
C ILE A 317 18.51 -3.38 5.22
N TYR A 318 17.26 -3.24 5.65
CA TYR A 318 16.89 -3.29 7.06
C TYR A 318 17.32 -4.60 7.72
N ASN A 319 16.94 -5.74 7.13
CA ASN A 319 17.27 -7.04 7.71
C ASN A 319 18.76 -7.39 7.59
N LEU A 320 19.47 -6.93 6.55
CA LEU A 320 20.92 -7.07 6.47
C LEU A 320 21.63 -6.31 7.59
N ILE A 321 21.19 -5.08 7.89
CA ILE A 321 21.69 -4.33 9.05
C ILE A 321 21.43 -5.15 10.32
N GLY A 322 20.24 -5.71 10.46
CA GLY A 322 19.86 -6.57 11.58
C GLY A 322 20.80 -7.72 11.91
N LEU A 323 21.45 -8.31 10.90
CA LEU A 323 22.41 -9.38 11.11
C LEU A 323 23.69 -8.93 11.83
N PHE A 324 24.02 -7.63 11.79
CA PHE A 324 25.24 -7.08 12.37
C PHE A 324 25.04 -6.44 13.76
N PHE A 325 23.80 -6.29 14.23
CA PHE A 325 23.50 -5.61 15.48
C PHE A 325 22.66 -6.49 16.41
N VAL A 326 23.08 -6.62 17.68
CA VAL A 326 22.37 -7.40 18.71
C VAL A 326 21.02 -6.74 19.07
N ALA A 327 20.96 -5.41 19.07
CA ALA A 327 19.73 -4.65 19.18
C ALA A 327 19.57 -3.82 17.91
N HIS A 328 18.42 -3.95 17.24
CA HIS A 328 18.17 -3.27 15.98
C HIS A 328 18.16 -1.74 16.20
N PRO A 329 19.05 -0.97 15.54
CA PRO A 329 19.16 0.47 15.75
C PRO A 329 17.93 1.27 15.26
N TYR A 330 17.05 0.62 14.49
CA TYR A 330 15.87 1.22 13.87
C TYR A 330 14.61 0.37 14.06
N SER A 331 14.41 -0.22 15.24
CA SER A 331 13.30 -1.16 15.50
C SER A 331 11.91 -0.63 15.12
N THR A 332 11.67 0.68 15.21
CA THR A 332 10.42 1.34 14.74
C THR A 332 10.16 1.17 13.24
N TRP A 333 11.18 0.85 12.45
CA TRP A 333 11.05 0.66 11.01
C TRP A 333 10.72 -0.78 10.60
N ALA A 334 10.70 -1.73 11.55
CA ALA A 334 10.40 -3.15 11.27
C ALA A 334 9.08 -3.29 10.50
N GLU A 335 7.98 -2.81 11.09
CA GLU A 335 6.64 -2.88 10.52
C GLU A 335 6.54 -2.19 9.15
N VAL A 336 7.22 -1.05 9.00
CA VAL A 336 7.27 -0.33 7.72
C VAL A 336 7.94 -1.20 6.66
N THR A 337 9.03 -1.87 7.01
CA THR A 337 9.73 -2.75 6.06
C THR A 337 8.90 -3.99 5.72
N GLU A 338 8.17 -4.56 6.67
CA GLU A 338 7.26 -5.68 6.44
C GLU A 338 6.10 -5.27 5.54
N LEU A 339 5.52 -4.09 5.75
CA LEU A 339 4.49 -3.53 4.87
C LEU A 339 4.99 -3.38 3.44
N PHE A 340 6.24 -2.94 3.25
CA PHE A 340 6.87 -2.88 1.92
C PHE A 340 6.99 -4.25 1.29
N LEU A 341 7.48 -5.23 2.05
CA LEU A 341 7.65 -6.61 1.59
C LEU A 341 6.31 -7.22 1.17
N TYR A 342 5.29 -7.12 2.03
CA TYR A 342 3.97 -7.72 1.81
C TYR A 342 3.22 -7.03 0.68
N THR A 343 3.36 -5.70 0.53
CA THR A 343 2.84 -4.98 -0.63
C THR A 343 3.53 -5.45 -1.92
N GLY A 344 4.85 -5.67 -1.89
CA GLY A 344 5.60 -6.25 -2.99
C GLY A 344 5.10 -7.64 -3.39
N LEU A 345 4.86 -8.52 -2.41
CA LEU A 345 4.30 -9.86 -2.63
C LEU A 345 2.91 -9.79 -3.25
N PHE A 346 2.03 -8.93 -2.73
CA PHE A 346 0.71 -8.67 -3.31
C PHE A 346 0.80 -8.31 -4.78
N LEU A 347 1.67 -7.35 -5.12
CA LEU A 347 1.84 -6.90 -6.49
C LEU A 347 2.40 -7.99 -7.41
N ILE A 348 3.27 -8.89 -6.91
CA ILE A 348 3.75 -10.06 -7.65
C ILE A 348 2.58 -10.99 -7.99
N PHE A 349 1.80 -11.43 -7.00
CA PHE A 349 0.71 -12.39 -7.23
C PHE A 349 -0.40 -11.78 -8.09
N PHE A 350 -0.72 -10.51 -7.88
CA PHE A 350 -1.65 -9.77 -8.71
C PHE A 350 -1.19 -9.70 -10.17
N GLU A 351 0.09 -9.39 -10.42
CA GLU A 351 0.65 -9.36 -11.77
C GLU A 351 0.60 -10.75 -12.43
N LYS A 352 0.95 -11.82 -11.69
CA LYS A 352 0.86 -13.19 -12.23
C LYS A 352 -0.57 -13.56 -12.59
N TYR A 353 -1.54 -13.21 -11.74
CA TYR A 353 -2.95 -13.40 -12.03
C TYR A 353 -3.36 -12.67 -13.32
N LEU A 354 -2.97 -11.40 -13.49
CA LEU A 354 -3.29 -10.62 -14.69
C LEU A 354 -2.71 -11.25 -15.97
N ARG A 355 -1.45 -11.70 -15.94
CA ARG A 355 -0.80 -12.36 -17.10
C ARG A 355 -1.50 -13.65 -17.50
N GLN A 356 -1.97 -14.42 -16.52
CA GLN A 356 -2.76 -15.61 -16.80
C GLN A 356 -4.10 -15.29 -17.48
N GLN A 357 -4.80 -14.24 -17.03
CA GLN A 357 -6.05 -13.81 -17.67
C GLN A 357 -5.83 -13.31 -19.11
N GLN A 358 -4.66 -12.74 -19.39
CA GLN A 358 -4.26 -12.27 -20.72
C GLN A 358 -3.74 -13.40 -21.63
N GLY A 359 -3.62 -14.62 -21.11
CA GLY A 359 -3.12 -15.76 -21.88
C GLY A 359 -1.60 -15.74 -22.12
N GLU A 360 -0.85 -14.86 -21.45
CA GLU A 360 0.60 -14.76 -21.60
C GLU A 360 1.34 -15.99 -21.03
N ASP A 361 0.69 -16.72 -20.12
CA ASP A 361 1.18 -17.98 -19.54
C ASP A 361 0.57 -19.23 -20.21
N SER A 362 0.01 -19.10 -21.43
CA SER A 362 -0.44 -20.26 -22.23
C SER A 362 0.69 -20.71 -23.15
N VAL A 363 1.12 -21.96 -22.95
CA VAL A 363 1.91 -22.72 -23.93
C VAL A 363 0.97 -23.56 -24.77
#